data_AF-A0A1E3GZ49-F1
#
_entry.id   AF-A0A1E3GZ49-F1
#
_cell.length_a   1.000
_cell.length_b   1.000
_cell.length_c   1.000
_cell.angle_alpha   90.00
_cell.angle_beta   90.00
_cell.angle_gamma   90.00
#
_symmetry.space_group_name_H-M   'P 1'
#
loop_
_entity.id
_entity.type
_entity.pdbx_description
1 polymer ?
#
loop_
_entity_poly.entity_id
_entity_poly.type
_entity_poly.pdbx_seq_one_letter_code
_entity_poly.pdbx_strand_id
1 'polypeptide(L)'
;MAEATPPAAEAPAPGGEAGVIVAQRALLYEEPLPGGEGTRAEGQALWTFVPASGPDDRGAIRAEIAIPDHGVSLVMVIRRNQDASLPASHLVDLQFTLGTQFTGNGISTTPGLILKPTEDARGDPLVGAVAPVADNHFWLALSSVERDVTRNVSLLRERDWIDVPIRYGNRRRAILTFEKGGPGNRVFEQAFAAWTP
;
A
#
# COMPACT_ATOMS: atom_id res chain seq x y z
N MET A 1 56.63 -15.59 -38.60
CA MET A 1 56.58 -15.16 -37.19
C MET A 1 55.38 -14.23 -37.09
N ALA A 2 54.31 -14.68 -36.44
CA ALA A 2 53.05 -13.95 -36.38
C ALA A 2 52.97 -13.20 -35.05
N GLU A 3 52.77 -11.90 -35.15
CA GLU A 3 52.68 -10.93 -34.05
C GLU A 3 51.39 -11.14 -33.23
N ALA A 4 51.52 -11.16 -31.91
CA ALA A 4 50.42 -11.36 -30.97
C ALA A 4 49.73 -10.01 -30.67
N THR A 5 48.43 -9.94 -30.94
CA THR A 5 47.55 -8.82 -30.60
C THR A 5 47.36 -8.71 -29.07
N PRO A 6 47.48 -7.52 -28.45
CA PRO A 6 47.21 -7.35 -27.02
C PRO A 6 45.71 -7.40 -26.71
N PRO A 7 45.29 -7.89 -25.53
CA PRO A 7 43.89 -7.97 -25.15
C PRO A 7 43.31 -6.59 -24.85
N ALA A 8 42.10 -6.34 -25.38
CA ALA A 8 41.32 -5.15 -25.12
C ALA A 8 40.84 -5.12 -23.66
N ALA A 9 41.05 -3.98 -23.00
CA ALA A 9 40.54 -3.70 -21.67
C ALA A 9 39.02 -3.52 -21.72
N GLU A 10 38.31 -4.35 -20.96
CA GLU A 10 36.87 -4.23 -20.74
C GLU A 10 36.60 -3.07 -19.77
N ALA A 11 35.92 -2.04 -20.26
CA ALA A 11 35.49 -0.91 -19.45
C ALA A 11 34.32 -1.33 -18.53
N PRO A 12 34.25 -0.85 -17.28
CA PRO A 12 33.18 -1.21 -16.37
C PRO A 12 31.85 -0.60 -16.86
N ALA A 13 30.82 -1.43 -16.96
CA ALA A 13 29.46 -0.98 -17.24
C ALA A 13 28.97 -0.04 -16.11
N PRO A 14 28.21 1.03 -16.44
CA PRO A 14 27.65 1.91 -15.44
C PRO A 14 26.59 1.16 -14.62
N GLY A 15 26.88 0.95 -13.34
CA GLY A 15 25.93 0.46 -12.35
C GLY A 15 24.83 1.50 -12.12
N GLY A 16 23.68 1.28 -12.74
CA GLY A 16 22.41 1.73 -12.18
C GLY A 16 21.95 0.66 -11.21
N GLU A 17 21.99 0.92 -9.91
CA GLU A 17 21.22 0.17 -8.92
C GLU A 17 19.74 0.41 -9.18
N ALA A 18 19.20 -0.21 -10.23
CA ALA A 18 17.79 -0.50 -10.31
C ALA A 18 17.53 -1.56 -9.25
N GLY A 19 17.33 -1.10 -8.01
CA GLY A 19 17.00 -1.96 -6.88
C GLY A 19 15.86 -2.89 -7.31
N VAL A 20 16.12 -4.19 -7.27
CA VAL A 20 15.16 -5.21 -7.69
C VAL A 20 13.87 -4.94 -6.93
N ILE A 21 12.83 -4.55 -7.66
CA ILE A 21 11.51 -4.34 -7.08
C ILE A 21 10.94 -5.74 -6.84
N VAL A 22 11.01 -6.20 -5.58
CA VAL A 22 10.52 -7.51 -5.18
C VAL A 22 9.05 -7.39 -4.79
N ALA A 23 8.17 -8.00 -5.59
CA ALA A 23 6.75 -8.13 -5.27
C ALA A 23 6.56 -8.90 -3.96
N GLN A 24 5.69 -8.38 -3.09
CA GLN A 24 5.30 -8.99 -1.81
C GLN A 24 3.92 -9.63 -1.94
N ARG A 25 3.53 -10.45 -0.96
CA ARG A 25 2.28 -11.18 -1.05
C ARG A 25 1.08 -10.24 -0.86
N ALA A 26 0.03 -10.46 -1.65
CA ALA A 26 -1.31 -9.91 -1.41
C ALA A 26 -2.37 -10.99 -1.56
N LEU A 27 -3.48 -10.82 -0.87
CA LEU A 27 -4.58 -11.77 -0.78
C LEU A 27 -5.90 -11.01 -0.71
N LEU A 28 -6.89 -11.49 -1.45
CA LEU A 28 -8.26 -11.02 -1.33
C LEU A 28 -9.11 -12.13 -0.71
N TYR A 29 -9.70 -11.83 0.43
CA TYR A 29 -10.70 -12.68 1.07
C TYR A 29 -12.07 -12.07 0.85
N GLU A 30 -13.02 -12.83 0.32
CA GLU A 30 -14.38 -12.36 0.14
C GLU A 30 -15.35 -13.27 0.91
N GLU A 31 -16.33 -12.65 1.55
CA GLU A 31 -17.37 -13.36 2.29
C GLU A 31 -18.12 -14.33 1.36
N PRO A 32 -18.52 -15.53 1.82
CA PRO A 32 -19.36 -16.42 1.03
C PRO A 32 -20.62 -15.71 0.53
N LEU A 33 -20.98 -15.98 -0.73
CA LEU A 33 -22.32 -15.68 -1.22
C LEU A 33 -23.33 -16.65 -0.58
N PRO A 34 -24.63 -16.30 -0.48
CA PRO A 34 -25.63 -17.23 0.04
C PRO A 34 -25.60 -18.59 -0.69
N GLY A 35 -25.25 -19.65 0.04
CA GLY A 35 -25.14 -21.01 -0.50
C GLY A 35 -23.77 -21.40 -1.08
N GLY A 36 -22.74 -20.54 -0.98
CA GLY A 36 -21.37 -20.84 -1.41
C GLY A 36 -20.33 -20.73 -0.29
N GLU A 37 -19.07 -21.03 -0.61
CA GLU A 37 -17.92 -20.85 0.28
C GLU A 37 -17.28 -19.47 0.09
N GLY A 38 -16.52 -19.01 1.10
CA GLY A 38 -15.72 -17.80 0.98
C GLY A 38 -14.63 -17.99 -0.07
N THR A 39 -14.30 -16.94 -0.80
CA THR A 39 -13.27 -16.99 -1.84
C THR A 39 -11.97 -16.37 -1.32
N ARG A 40 -10.85 -17.02 -1.65
CA ARG A 40 -9.49 -16.53 -1.42
C ARG A 40 -8.80 -16.44 -2.78
N ALA A 41 -8.29 -15.26 -3.11
CA ALA A 41 -7.51 -15.04 -4.32
C ALA A 41 -6.13 -14.49 -3.98
N GLU A 42 -5.12 -14.92 -4.73
CA GLU A 42 -3.75 -14.47 -4.55
C GLU A 42 -3.42 -13.28 -5.46
N GLY A 43 -2.43 -12.52 -5.04
CA GLY A 43 -1.90 -11.42 -5.82
C GLY A 43 -0.62 -10.88 -5.22
N GLN A 44 -0.27 -9.66 -5.64
CA GLN A 44 1.03 -9.08 -5.37
C GLN A 44 0.91 -7.63 -4.90
N ALA A 45 1.83 -7.22 -4.03
CA ALA A 45 1.98 -5.86 -3.56
C ALA A 45 3.37 -5.32 -3.92
N LEU A 46 3.40 -4.17 -4.57
CA LEU A 46 4.59 -3.46 -4.98
C LEU A 46 4.77 -2.23 -4.10
N TRP A 47 5.95 -2.06 -3.52
CA TRP A 47 6.24 -0.91 -2.66
C TRP A 47 7.22 0.03 -3.32
N THR A 48 6.93 1.33 -3.26
CA THR A 48 7.79 2.37 -3.81
C THR A 48 7.75 3.60 -2.92
N PHE A 49 8.92 4.15 -2.61
CA PHE A 49 9.03 5.47 -2.00
C PHE A 49 8.96 6.52 -3.10
N VAL A 50 8.01 7.44 -2.97
CA VAL A 50 7.86 8.59 -3.86
C VAL A 50 8.61 9.75 -3.20
N PRO A 51 9.76 10.18 -3.74
CA PRO A 51 10.53 11.27 -3.14
C PRO A 51 9.76 12.59 -3.23
N ALA A 52 10.11 13.52 -2.33
CA ALA A 52 9.56 14.86 -2.35
C ALA A 52 9.84 15.55 -3.70
N SER A 53 8.80 16.13 -4.29
CA SER A 53 8.84 16.82 -5.58
C SER A 53 9.07 18.33 -5.48
N GLY A 54 9.14 18.88 -4.26
CA GLY A 54 9.34 20.30 -4.02
C GLY A 54 9.61 20.64 -2.54
N PRO A 55 9.83 21.94 -2.22
CA PRO A 55 10.23 22.39 -0.88
C PRO A 55 9.23 22.05 0.22
N ASP A 56 7.94 22.06 -0.11
CA ASP A 56 6.86 21.77 0.83
C ASP A 56 6.50 20.29 0.87
N ASP A 57 6.83 19.51 -0.17
CA ASP A 57 6.59 18.07 -0.22
C ASP A 57 7.53 17.35 0.77
N ARG A 58 7.02 16.27 1.38
CA ARG A 58 7.79 15.42 2.31
C ARG A 58 7.93 13.99 1.79
N GLY A 59 7.55 13.75 0.55
CA GLY A 59 7.51 12.43 -0.06
C GLY A 59 6.33 11.59 0.45
N ALA A 60 6.13 10.45 -0.19
CA ALA A 60 5.02 9.56 0.08
C ALA A 60 5.41 8.08 -0.01
N ILE A 61 4.67 7.25 0.70
CA ILE A 61 4.71 5.79 0.54
C ILE A 61 3.68 5.44 -0.52
N ARG A 62 4.06 4.68 -1.54
CA ARG A 62 3.13 4.13 -2.53
C ARG A 62 3.16 2.61 -2.48
N ALA A 63 1.97 2.01 -2.45
CA ALA A 63 1.77 0.59 -2.64
C ALA A 63 0.86 0.35 -3.84
N GLU A 64 1.26 -0.54 -4.75
CA GLU A 64 0.41 -1.00 -5.85
C GLU A 64 0.09 -2.47 -5.63
N ILE A 65 -1.18 -2.77 -5.41
CA ILE A 65 -1.67 -4.11 -5.13
C ILE A 65 -2.50 -4.57 -6.32
N ALA A 66 -2.24 -5.78 -6.82
CA ALA A 66 -2.99 -6.38 -7.91
C ALA A 66 -3.43 -7.81 -7.55
N ILE A 67 -4.72 -8.09 -7.73
CA ILE A 67 -5.37 -9.41 -7.60
C ILE A 67 -5.97 -9.74 -8.98
N PRO A 68 -5.18 -10.32 -9.91
CA PRO A 68 -5.58 -10.48 -11.31
C PRO A 68 -6.83 -11.33 -11.50
N ASP A 69 -6.94 -12.42 -10.75
CA ASP A 69 -8.01 -13.42 -10.87
C ASP A 69 -9.40 -12.85 -10.57
N HIS A 70 -9.46 -11.81 -9.73
CA HIS A 70 -10.71 -11.12 -9.37
C HIS A 70 -10.84 -9.74 -10.03
N GLY A 71 -9.85 -9.33 -10.83
CA GLY A 71 -9.83 -8.03 -11.47
C GLY A 71 -9.85 -6.88 -10.47
N VAL A 72 -9.21 -7.01 -9.32
CA VAL A 72 -9.13 -5.94 -8.32
C VAL A 72 -7.70 -5.43 -8.26
N SER A 73 -7.52 -4.11 -8.31
CA SER A 73 -6.25 -3.47 -8.02
C SER A 73 -6.47 -2.27 -7.10
N LEU A 74 -5.49 -2.01 -6.23
CA LEU A 74 -5.49 -0.87 -5.31
C LEU A 74 -4.16 -0.14 -5.45
N VAL A 75 -4.23 1.16 -5.70
CA VAL A 75 -3.10 2.06 -5.45
C VAL A 75 -3.35 2.73 -4.11
N MET A 76 -2.46 2.49 -3.16
CA MET A 76 -2.46 3.14 -1.86
C MET A 76 -1.31 4.14 -1.77
N VAL A 77 -1.60 5.38 -1.36
CA VAL A 77 -0.57 6.41 -1.13
C VAL A 77 -0.70 6.99 0.26
N ILE A 78 0.34 6.87 1.09
CA ILE A 78 0.40 7.48 2.43
C ILE A 78 1.32 8.69 2.37
N ARG A 79 0.82 9.85 2.80
CA ARG A 79 1.58 11.10 2.85
C ARG A 79 1.31 11.86 4.15
N ARG A 80 2.29 12.62 4.62
CA ARG A 80 2.10 13.57 5.72
C ARG A 80 1.07 14.63 5.29
N ASN A 81 0.15 14.99 6.17
CA ASN A 81 -0.79 16.06 5.90
C ASN A 81 -0.08 17.42 5.93
N GLN A 82 -0.34 18.25 4.93
CA GLN A 82 0.22 19.60 4.79
C GLN A 82 -0.87 20.68 4.82
N ASP A 83 -2.14 20.25 4.79
CA ASP A 83 -3.28 21.15 4.87
C ASP A 83 -3.68 21.33 6.34
N ALA A 84 -3.40 22.52 6.87
CA ALA A 84 -3.72 22.89 8.25
C ALA A 84 -5.24 22.98 8.52
N SER A 85 -6.09 23.01 7.49
CA SER A 85 -7.55 23.01 7.63
C SER A 85 -8.12 21.62 7.95
N LEU A 86 -7.36 20.56 7.68
CA LEU A 86 -7.76 19.19 7.97
C LEU A 86 -7.16 18.72 9.31
N PRO A 87 -7.97 18.24 10.27
CA PRO A 87 -7.49 17.70 11.55
C PRO A 87 -6.91 16.28 11.37
N ALA A 88 -5.90 16.17 10.52
CA ALA A 88 -5.26 14.92 10.15
C ALA A 88 -3.73 15.03 10.25
N SER A 89 -3.08 13.96 10.71
CA SER A 89 -1.60 13.87 10.71
C SER A 89 -1.06 13.39 9.37
N HIS A 90 -1.73 12.41 8.77
CA HIS A 90 -1.39 11.82 7.49
C HIS A 90 -2.68 11.56 6.71
N LEU A 91 -2.57 11.56 5.39
CA LEU A 91 -3.62 11.15 4.48
C LEU A 91 -3.20 9.85 3.81
N VAL A 92 -4.12 8.89 3.79
CA VAL A 92 -4.00 7.68 2.99
C VAL A 92 -5.00 7.74 1.86
N ASP A 93 -4.49 7.84 0.64
CA ASP A 93 -5.27 7.75 -0.59
C ASP A 93 -5.43 6.28 -0.98
N LEU A 94 -6.65 5.85 -1.27
CA LEU A 94 -7.01 4.49 -1.66
C LEU A 94 -7.81 4.53 -2.95
N GLN A 95 -7.15 4.25 -4.07
CA GLN A 95 -7.77 4.24 -5.39
C GLN A 95 -7.88 2.80 -5.91
N PHE A 96 -9.11 2.31 -6.03
CA PHE A 96 -9.40 0.99 -6.55
C PHE A 96 -9.68 1.04 -8.06
N THR A 97 -9.04 0.14 -8.79
CA THR A 97 -9.34 -0.14 -10.19
C THR A 97 -9.98 -1.51 -10.29
N LEU A 98 -11.12 -1.58 -10.97
CA LEU A 98 -11.93 -2.78 -11.10
C LEU A 98 -11.98 -3.21 -12.57
N GLY A 99 -11.51 -4.42 -12.85
CA GLY A 99 -11.51 -5.02 -14.16
C GLY A 99 -12.86 -5.65 -14.53
N THR A 100 -12.94 -6.16 -15.76
CA THR A 100 -14.18 -6.74 -16.32
C THR A 100 -14.67 -7.99 -15.60
N GLN A 101 -13.80 -8.68 -14.87
CA GLN A 101 -14.11 -9.88 -14.09
C GLN A 101 -14.59 -9.58 -12.66
N PHE A 102 -14.64 -8.31 -12.26
CA PHE A 102 -15.14 -7.93 -10.94
C PHE A 102 -16.67 -7.98 -10.87
N THR A 103 -17.19 -8.71 -9.89
CA THR A 103 -18.64 -8.95 -9.71
C THR A 103 -19.26 -8.18 -8.55
N GLY A 104 -18.48 -7.34 -7.86
CA GLY A 104 -18.92 -6.60 -6.67
C GLY A 104 -19.77 -5.36 -6.92
N ASN A 105 -19.96 -4.94 -8.18
CA ASN A 105 -20.68 -3.71 -8.54
C ASN A 105 -20.08 -2.43 -7.90
N GLY A 106 -18.77 -2.25 -8.03
CA GLY A 106 -18.03 -1.16 -7.39
C GLY A 106 -17.64 -1.41 -5.93
N ILE A 107 -16.85 -0.48 -5.39
CA ILE A 107 -16.52 -0.40 -3.96
C ILE A 107 -17.45 0.65 -3.33
N SER A 108 -18.29 0.21 -2.39
CA SER A 108 -19.20 1.10 -1.67
C SER A 108 -18.49 1.86 -0.55
N THR A 109 -17.62 1.19 0.21
CA THR A 109 -16.84 1.84 1.27
C THR A 109 -15.67 0.96 1.72
N THR A 110 -14.67 1.62 2.30
CA THR A 110 -13.54 1.01 2.99
C THR A 110 -13.50 1.56 4.42
N PRO A 111 -13.83 0.78 5.46
CA PRO A 111 -13.94 1.30 6.84
C PRO A 111 -12.65 1.85 7.46
N GLY A 112 -11.48 1.53 6.90
CA GLY A 112 -10.18 1.99 7.41
C GLY A 112 -9.06 1.02 7.04
N LEU A 113 -7.96 1.09 7.78
CA LEU A 113 -6.82 0.17 7.67
C LEU A 113 -6.58 -0.51 9.00
N ILE A 114 -6.20 -1.79 8.95
CA ILE A 114 -5.89 -2.62 10.11
C ILE A 114 -4.48 -3.17 9.95
N LEU A 115 -3.63 -3.02 10.97
CA LEU A 115 -2.24 -3.40 10.94
C LEU A 115 -2.01 -4.65 11.77
N LYS A 116 -1.31 -5.63 11.21
CA LYS A 116 -1.19 -6.99 11.75
C LYS A 116 0.28 -7.41 11.85
N PRO A 117 0.66 -8.17 12.89
CA PRO A 117 2.01 -8.72 12.99
C PRO A 117 2.25 -9.87 11.99
N THR A 118 1.22 -10.67 11.71
CA THR A 118 1.24 -11.77 10.73
C THR A 118 -0.08 -11.83 9.98
N GLU A 119 -0.12 -12.56 8.85
CA GLU A 119 -1.31 -12.72 8.00
C GLU A 119 -2.56 -13.19 8.77
N ASP A 120 -2.43 -14.21 9.62
CA ASP A 120 -3.57 -14.82 10.34
C ASP A 120 -3.86 -14.15 11.69
N ALA A 121 -2.99 -13.25 12.15
CA ALA A 121 -3.15 -12.60 13.45
C ALA A 121 -4.28 -11.56 13.43
N ARG A 122 -4.93 -11.36 14.58
CA ARG A 122 -5.79 -10.20 14.77
C ARG A 122 -4.96 -8.92 14.69
N GLY A 123 -5.45 -7.94 13.94
CA GLY A 123 -4.80 -6.64 13.80
C GLY A 123 -5.41 -5.54 14.65
N ASP A 124 -4.70 -4.42 14.66
CA ASP A 124 -5.06 -3.18 15.30
C ASP A 124 -5.49 -2.14 14.25
N PRO A 125 -6.70 -1.56 14.33
CA PRO A 125 -7.11 -0.53 13.39
C PRO A 125 -6.31 0.75 13.59
N LEU A 126 -5.98 1.45 12.51
CA LEU A 126 -5.53 2.85 12.59
C LEU A 126 -6.69 3.73 13.04
N VAL A 127 -6.37 4.76 13.82
CA VAL A 127 -7.34 5.78 14.22
C VAL A 127 -7.39 6.87 13.16
N GLY A 128 -8.55 7.02 12.54
CA GLY A 128 -8.78 8.03 11.51
C GLY A 128 -10.23 8.02 11.03
N ALA A 129 -10.55 8.90 10.10
CA ALA A 129 -11.85 9.01 9.47
C ALA A 129 -11.72 8.76 7.97
N VAL A 130 -12.67 8.00 7.40
CA VAL A 130 -12.72 7.74 5.96
C VAL A 130 -13.74 8.65 5.30
N ALA A 131 -13.37 9.22 4.14
CA ALA A 131 -14.25 9.99 3.29
C ALA A 131 -14.18 9.46 1.84
N PRO A 132 -15.32 9.22 1.17
CA PRO A 132 -15.33 8.97 -0.27
C PRO A 132 -14.95 10.26 -1.02
N VAL A 133 -14.08 10.13 -2.01
CA VAL A 133 -13.62 11.24 -2.86
C VAL A 133 -14.30 11.17 -4.22
N ALA A 134 -14.36 9.96 -4.79
CA ALA A 134 -15.04 9.63 -6.03
C ALA A 134 -15.41 8.13 -6.03
N ASP A 135 -16.01 7.64 -7.11
CA ASP A 135 -16.27 6.22 -7.27
C ASP A 135 -14.99 5.42 -7.16
N ASN A 136 -14.98 4.41 -6.27
CA ASN A 136 -13.83 3.55 -6.01
C ASN A 136 -12.58 4.31 -5.50
N HIS A 137 -12.74 5.53 -4.96
CA HIS A 137 -11.65 6.36 -4.46
C HIS A 137 -11.98 6.93 -3.08
N PHE A 138 -11.14 6.63 -2.10
CA PHE A 138 -11.36 6.99 -0.71
C PHE A 138 -10.11 7.62 -0.10
N TRP A 139 -10.33 8.56 0.81
CA TRP A 139 -9.30 9.05 1.72
C TRP A 139 -9.53 8.54 3.12
N LEU A 140 -8.46 8.07 3.76
CA LEU A 140 -8.40 7.86 5.20
C LEU A 140 -7.52 8.96 5.79
N ALA A 141 -8.16 9.89 6.51
CA ALA A 141 -7.50 10.94 7.27
C ALA A 141 -7.13 10.40 8.66
N LEU A 142 -5.84 10.15 8.90
CA LEU A 142 -5.37 9.66 10.19
C LEU A 142 -5.43 10.77 11.23
N SER A 143 -5.91 10.44 12.44
CA SER A 143 -6.11 11.39 13.54
C SER A 143 -4.87 12.27 13.79
N SER A 144 -5.09 13.55 14.09
CA SER A 144 -4.06 14.50 14.50
C SER A 144 -3.88 14.57 16.02
N VAL A 145 -4.68 13.84 16.80
CA VAL A 145 -4.53 13.77 18.27
C VAL A 145 -3.21 13.07 18.60
N GLU A 146 -2.34 13.69 19.38
CA GLU A 146 -0.95 13.25 19.63
C GLU A 146 -0.84 11.76 20.04
N ARG A 147 -1.74 11.30 20.91
CA ARG A 147 -1.83 9.89 21.33
C ARG A 147 -2.10 8.96 20.15
N ASP A 148 -3.02 9.34 19.27
CA ASP A 148 -3.40 8.55 18.10
C ASP A 148 -2.31 8.58 17.04
N VAL A 149 -1.66 9.74 16.84
CA VAL A 149 -0.51 9.88 15.94
C VAL A 149 0.60 8.92 16.36
N THR A 150 0.96 8.94 17.64
CA THR A 150 1.99 8.05 18.19
C THR A 150 1.65 6.59 17.96
N ARG A 151 0.41 6.19 18.30
CA ARG A 151 -0.07 4.81 18.11
C ARG A 151 -0.07 4.40 16.63
N ASN A 152 -0.61 5.24 15.75
CA ASN A 152 -0.68 4.94 14.32
C ASN A 152 0.72 4.80 13.70
N VAL A 153 1.64 5.71 14.04
CA VAL A 153 3.03 5.65 13.57
C VAL A 153 3.73 4.39 14.07
N SER A 154 3.58 4.03 15.35
CA SER A 154 4.11 2.77 15.88
C SER A 154 3.56 1.55 15.11
N LEU A 155 2.25 1.50 14.86
CA LEU A 155 1.66 0.39 14.10
C LEU A 155 2.20 0.32 12.66
N LEU A 156 2.31 1.45 11.97
CA LEU A 156 2.84 1.50 10.60
C LEU A 156 4.32 1.06 10.52
N ARG A 157 5.11 1.33 11.57
CA ARG A 157 6.50 0.89 11.67
C ARG A 157 6.61 -0.60 11.99
N GLU A 158 5.90 -1.06 13.01
CA GLU A 158 6.15 -2.35 13.66
C GLU A 158 5.38 -3.53 13.07
N ARG A 159 4.27 -3.27 12.38
CA ARG A 159 3.38 -4.33 11.86
C ARG A 159 3.70 -4.58 10.41
N ASP A 160 3.91 -5.83 9.99
CA ASP A 160 4.31 -6.17 8.62
C ASP A 160 3.14 -6.37 7.64
N TRP A 161 1.93 -6.57 8.16
CA TRP A 161 0.75 -6.89 7.36
C TRP A 161 -0.31 -5.79 7.46
N ILE A 162 -0.99 -5.53 6.35
CA ILE A 162 -2.03 -4.50 6.23
C ILE A 162 -3.30 -5.13 5.68
N ASP A 163 -4.41 -4.94 6.39
CA ASP A 163 -5.75 -5.29 5.96
C ASP A 163 -6.51 -4.01 5.56
N VAL A 164 -7.16 -4.07 4.41
CA VAL A 164 -8.11 -3.08 3.89
C VAL A 164 -9.47 -3.76 3.86
N PRO A 165 -10.34 -3.55 4.86
CA PRO A 165 -11.69 -4.06 4.80
C PRO A 165 -12.47 -3.30 3.72
N ILE A 166 -13.28 -4.03 2.96
CA ILE A 166 -14.00 -3.50 1.80
C ILE A 166 -15.46 -3.94 1.92
N ARG A 167 -16.37 -3.03 1.59
CA ARG A 167 -17.76 -3.37 1.29
C ARG A 167 -18.01 -3.03 -0.17
N TYR A 168 -18.39 -4.04 -0.94
CA TYR A 168 -18.76 -3.88 -2.34
C TYR A 168 -20.13 -3.24 -2.50
N GLY A 169 -20.44 -2.75 -3.71
CA GLY A 169 -21.75 -2.17 -4.05
C GLY A 169 -22.90 -3.16 -3.92
N ASN A 170 -22.63 -4.46 -4.13
CA ASN A 170 -23.59 -5.54 -3.86
C ASN A 170 -23.72 -5.92 -2.36
N ARG A 171 -23.10 -5.14 -1.46
CA ARG A 171 -23.04 -5.32 0.00
C ARG A 171 -22.22 -6.50 0.51
N ARG A 172 -21.63 -7.32 -0.38
CA ARG A 172 -20.68 -8.36 0.01
C ARG A 172 -19.45 -7.73 0.66
N ARG A 173 -18.95 -8.35 1.72
CA ARG A 173 -17.73 -7.89 2.41
C ARG A 173 -16.53 -8.61 1.83
N ALA A 174 -15.42 -7.89 1.78
CA ALA A 174 -14.13 -8.43 1.46
C ALA A 174 -13.05 -7.81 2.35
N ILE A 175 -11.88 -8.44 2.39
CA ILE A 175 -10.68 -7.92 3.05
C ILE A 175 -9.53 -8.13 2.08
N LEU A 176 -8.88 -7.05 1.68
CA LEU A 176 -7.63 -7.09 0.93
C LEU A 176 -6.48 -7.05 1.95
N THR A 177 -5.71 -8.12 2.03
CA THR A 177 -4.60 -8.30 2.96
C THR A 177 -3.30 -8.34 2.18
N PHE A 178 -2.32 -7.51 2.54
CA PHE A 178 -1.02 -7.51 1.88
C PHE A 178 0.14 -7.24 2.82
N GLU A 179 1.30 -7.72 2.41
CA GLU A 179 2.53 -7.69 3.17
C GLU A 179 3.42 -6.51 2.76
N LYS A 180 4.04 -5.85 3.73
CA LYS A 180 5.15 -4.91 3.51
C LYS A 180 6.43 -5.64 3.14
N GLY A 181 6.82 -6.61 3.95
CA GLY A 181 8.08 -7.34 3.86
C GLY A 181 9.29 -6.41 3.83
N GLY A 182 10.44 -6.94 3.39
CA GLY A 182 11.69 -6.18 3.30
C GLY A 182 11.59 -4.89 2.46
N PRO A 183 11.01 -4.92 1.24
CA PRO A 183 10.85 -3.73 0.40
C PRO A 183 9.93 -2.67 1.01
N GLY A 184 8.77 -3.07 1.53
CA GLY A 184 7.83 -2.16 2.17
C GLY A 184 8.43 -1.53 3.42
N ASN A 185 9.09 -2.31 4.29
CA ASN A 185 9.73 -1.77 5.48
C ASN A 185 10.77 -0.69 5.15
N ARG A 186 11.60 -0.90 4.11
CA ARG A 186 12.53 0.13 3.62
C ARG A 186 11.82 1.40 3.14
N VAL A 187 10.70 1.27 2.42
CA VAL A 187 9.92 2.42 1.96
C VAL A 187 9.32 3.20 3.14
N PHE A 188 8.81 2.50 4.16
CA PHE A 188 8.31 3.14 5.37
C PHE A 188 9.43 3.86 6.15
N GLU A 189 10.59 3.23 6.30
CA GLU A 189 11.76 3.86 6.93
C GLU A 189 12.18 5.15 6.21
N GLN A 190 12.30 5.10 4.88
CA GLN A 190 12.63 6.27 4.05
C GLN A 190 11.61 7.40 4.21
N ALA A 191 10.32 7.07 4.13
CA ALA A 191 9.26 8.07 4.28
C ALA A 191 9.27 8.71 5.67
N PHE A 192 9.40 7.90 6.72
CA PHE A 192 9.47 8.43 8.08
C PHE A 192 10.71 9.29 8.33
N ALA A 193 11.85 8.95 7.72
CA ALA A 193 13.04 9.79 7.76
C ALA A 193 12.86 11.10 6.96
N ALA A 194 12.08 11.10 5.88
CA ALA A 194 11.74 12.31 5.14
C ALA A 194 10.68 13.17 5.85
N TRP A 195 9.84 12.56 6.69
CA TRP A 195 8.77 13.24 7.42
C TRP A 195 9.21 13.84 8.76
N THR A 196 10.44 13.58 9.21
CA THR A 196 10.97 14.22 10.42
C THR A 196 10.98 15.74 10.28
N PRO A 197 10.71 16.49 11.37
CA PRO A 197 10.77 17.94 11.38
C PRO A 197 12.12 18.51 10.95
#